data_AF-A0A074VFJ6-F1
#
_entry.id   AF-A0A074VFJ6-F1
#
_cell.length_a   1.000
_cell.length_b   1.000
_cell.length_c   1.000
_cell.angle_alpha   90.00
_cell.angle_beta   90.00
_cell.angle_gamma   90.00
#
_symmetry.space_group_name_H-M   'P 1'
#
loop_
_entity.id
_entity.type
_entity.pdbx_description
1 polymer ?
#
loop_
_entity_poly.entity_id
_entity_poly.type
_entity_poly.pdbx_seq_one_letter_code
_entity_poly.pdbx_strand_id
1 'polypeptide(L)'
;MVKVSFSGVKVNVVVCEKAFDTLSIYYISNTASRNAIDESVLGCWAGYCKYSDGRYETFDRRQAIRMFRAQRRAREGCLVRCLSFEPSTSLLPLRQLLESQQADNSVNQLWLTDRLWELCMSHGLLLDSSHHAELRLDFAYHVANELLSVCDILSLASTEVHGVGFIEKVYDIAMSLVKAMSSSTQMTLDSSFTSPDFFSDEASTSCVTVKVLLSRLHELIQNFRGGDHEYASKIAIALSSIPGYDTSA
;
A
#
# COMPACT_ATOMS: atom_id res chain seq x y z
N MET A 1 -17.06 -12.24 -7.71
CA MET A 1 -16.04 -12.65 -8.70
C MET A 1 -16.27 -11.88 -10.00
N VAL A 2 -15.58 -10.75 -10.21
CA VAL A 2 -15.66 -9.98 -11.47
C VAL A 2 -14.42 -10.31 -12.30
N LYS A 3 -14.62 -10.87 -13.49
CA LYS A 3 -13.54 -11.12 -14.47
C LYS A 3 -13.34 -9.84 -15.28
N VAL A 4 -12.22 -9.16 -15.08
CA VAL A 4 -11.76 -8.12 -16.00
C VAL A 4 -10.60 -8.70 -16.80
N SER A 5 -10.71 -8.66 -18.12
CA SER A 5 -9.68 -9.16 -19.05
C SER A 5 -8.96 -7.97 -19.67
N PHE A 6 -7.63 -7.95 -19.55
CA PHE A 6 -6.77 -7.11 -20.38
C PHE A 6 -5.83 -8.02 -21.19
N SER A 7 -5.74 -7.75 -22.49
CA SER A 7 -4.68 -8.22 -23.40
C SER A 7 -4.25 -9.69 -23.26
N GLY A 8 -5.20 -10.62 -23.26
CA GLY A 8 -4.91 -12.06 -23.39
C GLY A 8 -4.30 -12.75 -22.17
N VAL A 9 -3.96 -12.02 -21.10
CA VAL A 9 -3.51 -12.58 -19.83
C VAL A 9 -4.72 -12.65 -18.90
N LYS A 10 -5.12 -13.86 -18.51
CA LYS A 10 -6.16 -14.08 -17.49
C LYS A 10 -5.58 -13.75 -16.11
N VAL A 11 -5.55 -12.47 -15.75
CA VAL A 11 -5.30 -12.06 -14.37
C VAL A 11 -6.60 -12.26 -13.60
N ASN A 12 -6.65 -13.29 -12.77
CA ASN A 12 -7.72 -13.40 -11.79
C ASN A 12 -7.49 -12.31 -10.74
N VAL A 13 -8.18 -11.17 -10.90
CA VAL A 13 -8.27 -10.16 -9.85
C VAL A 13 -9.11 -10.78 -8.73
N VAL A 14 -8.43 -11.34 -7.73
CA VAL A 14 -9.06 -11.75 -6.48
C VAL A 14 -9.48 -10.47 -5.79
N VAL A 15 -10.78 -10.16 -5.87
CA VAL A 15 -11.41 -9.10 -5.08
C VAL A 15 -11.17 -9.44 -3.61
N CYS A 16 -10.68 -8.45 -2.85
CA CYS A 16 -10.20 -8.59 -1.49
C CYS A 16 -11.32 -9.03 -0.54
N GLU A 17 -11.51 -10.34 -0.39
CA GLU A 17 -12.44 -10.96 0.58
C GLU A 17 -12.00 -10.68 2.03
N LYS A 18 -10.75 -10.23 2.24
CA LYS A 18 -10.13 -10.05 3.56
C LYS A 18 -10.22 -8.64 4.16
N ALA A 19 -10.84 -7.67 3.49
CA ALA A 19 -10.86 -6.29 4.00
C ALA A 19 -11.59 -6.13 5.35
N PHE A 20 -12.42 -7.10 5.75
CA PHE A 20 -13.26 -7.01 6.95
C PHE A 20 -12.89 -8.00 8.08
N ASP A 21 -12.16 -9.09 7.80
CA ASP A 21 -12.08 -10.21 8.75
C ASP A 21 -10.89 -10.20 9.72
N THR A 22 -10.05 -9.17 9.71
CA THR A 22 -8.90 -9.13 10.63
C THR A 22 -8.82 -7.80 11.39
N LEU A 23 -9.76 -7.54 12.31
CA LEU A 23 -9.56 -6.64 13.47
C LEU A 23 -9.08 -5.19 13.17
N SER A 24 -9.00 -4.77 11.90
CA SER A 24 -8.32 -3.55 11.45
C SER A 24 -9.20 -2.31 11.56
N ILE A 25 -10.52 -2.46 11.64
CA ILE A 25 -11.44 -1.35 11.91
C ILE A 25 -11.22 -0.78 13.33
N TYR A 26 -10.77 -1.61 14.29
CA TYR A 26 -10.39 -1.16 15.63
C TYR A 26 -8.97 -0.59 15.71
N TYR A 27 -8.13 -0.85 14.70
CA TYR A 27 -6.71 -0.48 14.66
C TYR A 27 -6.36 0.44 13.50
N ILE A 28 -7.28 1.30 13.06
CA ILE A 28 -6.87 2.53 12.38
C ILE A 28 -6.22 3.39 13.48
N SER A 29 -4.90 3.23 13.62
CA SER A 29 -4.07 3.66 14.74
C SER A 29 -4.15 5.17 15.05
N ASN A 30 -4.75 5.96 14.16
CA ASN A 30 -5.08 7.35 14.36
C ASN A 30 -6.43 7.72 13.73
N THR A 31 -7.29 8.41 14.49
CA THR A 31 -8.55 9.03 14.05
C THR A 31 -8.42 9.77 12.71
N ALA A 32 -7.27 10.40 12.44
CA ALA A 32 -7.02 11.12 11.19
C ALA A 32 -7.01 10.20 9.94
N SER A 33 -6.37 9.04 10.00
CA SER A 33 -6.32 8.09 8.89
C SER A 33 -7.68 7.42 8.66
N ARG A 34 -8.47 7.25 9.74
CA ARG A 34 -9.86 6.75 9.66
C ARG A 34 -10.76 7.75 8.95
N ASN A 35 -10.68 9.01 9.35
CA ASN A 35 -11.48 10.10 8.78
C ASN A 35 -11.08 10.42 7.32
N ALA A 36 -9.93 9.95 6.86
CA ALA A 36 -9.50 10.07 5.48
C ALA A 36 -10.16 9.04 4.54
N ILE A 37 -10.84 8.03 5.09
CA ILE A 37 -11.60 7.03 4.36
C ILE A 37 -13.06 7.47 4.32
N ASP A 38 -13.63 7.58 3.13
CA ASP A 38 -15.06 7.83 2.96
C ASP A 38 -15.83 6.53 3.20
N GLU A 39 -16.72 6.51 4.20
CA GLU A 39 -17.51 5.32 4.58
C GLU A 39 -18.33 4.76 3.40
N SER A 40 -18.73 5.61 2.45
CA SER A 40 -19.46 5.20 1.26
C SER A 40 -18.66 4.23 0.36
N VAL A 41 -17.34 4.21 0.51
CA VAL A 41 -16.42 3.39 -0.28
C VAL A 41 -16.12 2.05 0.40
N LEU A 42 -16.46 1.90 1.69
CA LEU A 42 -16.26 0.65 2.44
C LEU A 42 -16.94 -0.55 1.78
N GLY A 43 -18.13 -0.33 1.19
CA GLY A 43 -18.82 -1.36 0.41
C GLY A 43 -17.99 -1.82 -0.79
N CYS A 44 -17.32 -0.91 -1.48
CA CYS A 44 -16.46 -1.27 -2.61
C CYS A 44 -15.17 -1.97 -2.17
N TRP A 45 -14.57 -1.55 -1.05
CA TRP A 45 -13.44 -2.26 -0.44
C TRP A 45 -13.79 -3.66 0.03
N ALA A 46 -15.02 -3.87 0.50
CA ALA A 46 -15.55 -5.19 0.85
C ALA A 46 -15.87 -6.08 -0.36
N GLY A 47 -15.77 -5.56 -1.59
CA GLY A 47 -16.21 -6.26 -2.80
C GLY A 47 -17.71 -6.18 -3.10
N TYR A 48 -18.48 -5.40 -2.34
CA TYR A 48 -19.92 -5.14 -2.52
C TYR A 48 -20.21 -3.86 -3.31
N CYS A 49 -19.31 -3.44 -4.20
CA CYS A 49 -19.49 -2.19 -4.94
C CYS A 49 -20.71 -2.27 -5.86
N LYS A 50 -21.56 -1.25 -5.83
CA LYS A 50 -22.73 -1.17 -6.72
C LYS A 50 -22.27 -0.75 -8.12
N TYR A 51 -22.53 -1.62 -9.09
CA TYR A 51 -22.27 -1.38 -10.50
C TYR A 51 -23.61 -1.28 -11.24
N SER A 52 -23.89 -0.11 -11.81
CA SER A 52 -25.10 0.15 -12.60
C SER A 52 -24.73 0.99 -13.82
N ASP A 53 -25.45 0.82 -14.92
CA ASP A 53 -25.28 1.61 -16.15
C ASP A 53 -23.82 1.73 -16.65
N GLY A 54 -23.04 0.65 -16.49
CA GLY A 54 -21.66 0.59 -16.95
C GLY A 54 -20.65 1.33 -16.06
N ARG A 55 -21.06 1.82 -14.88
CA ARG A 55 -20.21 2.58 -13.95
C ARG A 55 -20.40 2.11 -12.51
N TYR A 56 -19.37 2.31 -11.69
CA TYR A 56 -19.49 2.15 -10.24
C TYR A 56 -20.17 3.39 -9.66
N GLU A 57 -21.24 3.20 -8.89
CA GLU A 57 -22.07 4.30 -8.37
C GLU A 57 -21.37 5.10 -7.25
N THR A 58 -20.50 4.44 -6.49
CA THR A 58 -20.00 4.95 -5.21
C THR A 58 -18.53 5.38 -5.23
N PHE A 59 -17.75 4.92 -6.21
CA PHE A 59 -16.32 5.22 -6.28
C PHE A 59 -15.89 5.61 -7.70
N ASP A 60 -15.54 6.88 -7.87
CA ASP A 60 -15.08 7.47 -9.12
C ASP A 60 -13.69 8.12 -8.99
N ARG A 61 -13.16 8.62 -10.12
CA ARG A 61 -11.86 9.31 -10.18
C ARG A 61 -11.77 10.49 -9.22
N ARG A 62 -12.85 11.27 -9.06
CA ARG A 62 -12.86 12.46 -8.22
C ARG A 62 -12.80 12.06 -6.75
N GLN A 63 -13.55 11.04 -6.36
CA GLN A 63 -13.57 10.49 -5.01
C GLN A 63 -12.21 9.88 -4.65
N ALA A 64 -11.60 9.12 -5.55
CA ALA A 64 -10.25 8.58 -5.38
C ALA A 64 -9.23 9.68 -5.05
N ILE A 65 -9.15 10.74 -5.87
CA ILE A 65 -8.22 11.87 -5.65
C ILE A 65 -8.50 12.56 -4.31
N ARG A 66 -9.76 12.75 -3.93
CA ARG A 66 -10.13 13.34 -2.64
C ARG A 66 -9.61 12.50 -1.47
N MET A 67 -9.76 11.17 -1.55
CA MET A 67 -9.29 10.25 -0.53
C MET A 67 -7.77 10.18 -0.45
N PHE A 68 -7.06 10.12 -1.58
CA PHE A 68 -5.59 10.19 -1.59
C PHE A 68 -5.07 11.47 -0.94
N ARG A 69 -5.67 12.62 -1.27
CA ARG A 69 -5.33 13.90 -0.61
C ARG A 69 -5.64 13.89 0.88
N ALA A 70 -6.70 13.22 1.31
CA ALA A 70 -7.03 13.09 2.72
C ALA A 70 -6.00 12.20 3.46
N GLN A 71 -5.60 11.08 2.87
CA GLN A 71 -4.56 10.20 3.41
C GLN A 71 -3.22 10.92 3.50
N ARG A 72 -2.83 11.66 2.46
CA ARG A 72 -1.62 12.49 2.47
C ARG A 72 -1.63 13.50 3.62
N ARG A 73 -2.72 14.26 3.79
CA ARG A 73 -2.86 15.21 4.91
C ARG A 73 -2.82 14.53 6.27
N ALA A 74 -3.39 13.33 6.40
CA ALA A 74 -3.34 12.56 7.64
C ALA A 74 -1.90 12.14 7.98
N ARG A 75 -1.13 11.66 6.98
CA ARG A 75 0.30 11.32 7.12
C ARG A 75 1.14 12.55 7.47
N GLU A 76 1.04 13.62 6.70
CA GLU A 76 1.75 14.89 6.97
C GLU A 76 1.44 15.44 8.37
N GLY A 77 0.18 15.35 8.80
CA GLY A 77 -0.23 15.72 10.15
C GLY A 77 0.45 14.86 11.21
N CYS A 78 0.49 13.54 11.05
CA CYS A 78 1.18 12.67 12.01
C CYS A 78 2.67 13.01 12.14
N LEU A 79 3.33 13.40 11.04
CA LEU A 79 4.74 13.77 11.01
C LEU A 79 5.00 15.14 11.64
N VAL A 80 4.23 16.16 11.24
CA VAL A 80 4.51 17.56 11.56
C VAL A 80 3.76 18.04 12.81
N ARG A 81 2.48 17.67 13.00
CA ARG A 81 1.57 18.31 13.96
C ARG A 81 0.39 17.43 14.38
N CYS A 82 0.27 17.18 15.69
CA CYS A 82 -0.90 16.57 16.36
C CYS A 82 -2.24 16.95 15.68
N LEU A 83 -2.84 16.06 14.88
CA LEU A 83 -4.16 16.30 14.31
C LEU A 83 -5.23 15.92 15.34
N SER A 84 -5.85 16.90 16.00
CA SER A 84 -7.07 16.71 16.79
C SER A 84 -8.29 16.88 15.88
N PHE A 85 -9.18 15.88 15.86
CA PHE A 85 -10.57 16.04 15.39
C PHE A 85 -11.59 15.94 16.55
N GLU A 86 -11.14 15.66 17.79
CA GLU A 86 -11.93 15.71 19.02
C GLU A 86 -11.15 16.37 20.17
N PRO A 87 -11.83 17.04 21.14
CA PRO A 87 -11.18 17.94 22.11
C PRO A 87 -10.44 17.24 23.27
N SER A 88 -10.54 15.92 23.44
CA SER A 88 -10.19 15.25 24.71
C SER A 88 -8.95 14.36 24.70
N THR A 89 -8.28 14.16 23.56
CA THR A 89 -7.01 13.41 23.50
C THR A 89 -6.03 14.10 22.57
N SER A 90 -4.98 14.70 23.14
CA SER A 90 -3.85 15.21 22.37
C SER A 90 -3.09 14.02 21.76
N LEU A 91 -3.17 13.86 20.44
CA LEU A 91 -2.40 12.85 19.72
C LEU A 91 -0.95 13.31 19.63
N LEU A 92 0.01 12.52 20.09
CA LEU A 92 1.43 12.88 20.00
C LEU A 92 1.90 12.81 18.53
N PRO A 93 2.83 13.69 18.09
CA PRO A 93 3.49 13.55 16.79
C PRO A 93 4.24 12.21 16.70
N LEU A 94 4.40 11.66 15.50
CA LEU A 94 4.99 10.33 15.26
C LEU A 94 6.36 10.18 15.93
N ARG A 95 7.22 11.21 15.84
CA ARG A 95 8.55 11.27 16.49
C ARG A 95 8.55 11.15 18.02
N GLN A 96 7.40 11.32 18.68
CA GLN A 96 7.25 11.23 20.14
C GLN A 96 6.63 9.88 20.58
N LEU A 97 6.27 9.02 19.64
CA LEU A 97 5.74 7.69 19.93
C LEU A 97 6.87 6.68 20.18
N LEU A 98 6.54 5.55 20.82
CA LEU A 98 7.46 4.41 20.88
C LEU A 98 7.76 3.90 19.47
N GLU A 99 8.96 3.37 19.24
CA GLU A 99 9.37 2.84 17.92
C GLU A 99 8.35 1.82 17.37
N SER A 100 7.82 0.93 18.21
CA SER A 100 6.76 -0.01 17.82
C SER A 100 5.48 0.71 17.38
N GLN A 101 5.09 1.78 18.03
CA GLN A 101 3.93 2.57 17.63
C GLN A 101 4.20 3.36 16.34
N GLN A 102 5.43 3.85 16.15
CA GLN A 102 5.85 4.48 14.89
C GLN A 102 5.78 3.48 13.74
N ALA A 103 6.28 2.25 13.95
CA ALA A 103 6.21 1.16 12.99
C ALA A 103 4.78 0.88 12.53
N ASP A 104 3.86 0.66 13.48
CA ASP A 104 2.46 0.38 13.16
C ASP A 104 1.80 1.55 12.43
N ASN A 105 1.98 2.78 12.90
CA ASN A 105 1.36 3.95 12.25
C ASN A 105 1.87 4.17 10.82
N SER A 106 3.18 4.15 10.61
CA SER A 106 3.76 4.39 9.28
C SER A 106 3.36 3.30 8.30
N VAL A 107 3.47 2.02 8.70
CA VAL A 107 3.10 0.89 7.82
C VAL A 107 1.59 0.86 7.56
N ASN A 108 0.75 1.17 8.55
CA ASN A 108 -0.70 1.28 8.34
C ASN A 108 -1.07 2.37 7.35
N GLN A 109 -0.43 3.55 7.42
CA GLN A 109 -0.70 4.64 6.50
C GLN A 109 -0.33 4.30 5.05
N LEU A 110 0.81 3.65 4.86
CA LEU A 110 1.23 3.17 3.54
C LEU A 110 0.31 2.06 3.02
N TRP A 111 -0.08 1.13 3.88
CA TRP A 111 -1.01 0.06 3.52
C TRP A 111 -2.40 0.59 3.17
N LEU A 112 -2.95 1.56 3.91
CA LEU A 112 -4.22 2.19 3.55
C LEU A 112 -4.14 2.94 2.22
N THR A 113 -3.01 3.60 1.96
CA THR A 113 -2.73 4.27 0.68
C THR A 113 -2.68 3.25 -0.46
N ASP A 114 -2.04 2.10 -0.25
CA ASP A 114 -1.97 0.98 -1.18
C ASP A 114 -3.35 0.35 -1.44
N ARG A 115 -4.15 0.12 -0.39
CA ARG A 115 -5.53 -0.41 -0.52
C ARG A 115 -6.44 0.54 -1.31
N LEU A 116 -6.25 1.85 -1.18
CA LEU A 116 -6.94 2.83 -2.03
C LEU A 116 -6.49 2.74 -3.49
N TRP A 117 -5.19 2.52 -3.73
CA TRP A 117 -4.65 2.32 -5.08
C TRP A 117 -5.17 1.03 -5.73
N GLU A 118 -5.18 -0.09 -5.00
CA GLU A 118 -5.78 -1.36 -5.44
C GLU A 118 -7.26 -1.20 -5.79
N LEU A 119 -7.99 -0.41 -5.00
CA LEU A 119 -9.38 -0.08 -5.32
C LEU A 119 -9.47 0.68 -6.65
N CYS A 120 -8.63 1.68 -6.87
CA CYS A 120 -8.55 2.39 -8.15
C CYS A 120 -8.22 1.45 -9.32
N MET A 121 -7.34 0.47 -9.11
CA MET A 121 -7.02 -0.55 -10.09
C MET A 121 -8.24 -1.39 -10.47
N SER A 122 -8.97 -1.92 -9.47
CA SER A 122 -10.19 -2.72 -9.69
C SER A 122 -11.32 -1.95 -10.38
N HIS A 123 -11.32 -0.62 -10.25
CA HIS A 123 -12.29 0.28 -10.89
C HIS A 123 -11.83 0.82 -12.24
N GLY A 124 -10.66 0.40 -12.74
CA GLY A 124 -10.12 0.85 -14.03
C GLY A 124 -9.75 2.33 -14.05
N LEU A 125 -9.41 2.92 -12.90
CA LEU A 125 -9.09 4.34 -12.78
C LEU A 125 -7.61 4.65 -13.02
N LEU A 126 -6.75 3.62 -13.06
CA LEU A 126 -5.31 3.75 -13.21
C LEU A 126 -4.89 3.79 -14.68
N LEU A 127 -3.88 4.62 -14.99
CA LEU A 127 -3.27 4.75 -16.31
C LEU A 127 -1.75 4.84 -16.18
N ASP A 128 -0.97 4.35 -17.14
CA ASP A 128 0.49 4.56 -17.14
C ASP A 128 0.85 6.06 -17.07
N SER A 129 0.13 6.90 -17.83
CA SER A 129 0.40 8.34 -17.95
C SER A 129 -0.75 9.23 -17.45
N SER A 130 -1.13 9.10 -16.18
CA SER A 130 -2.09 10.02 -15.53
C SER A 130 -1.44 11.34 -15.10
N HIS A 131 -2.17 12.45 -15.21
CA HIS A 131 -1.77 13.75 -14.62
C HIS A 131 -1.75 13.76 -13.08
N HIS A 132 -2.44 12.80 -12.45
CA HIS A 132 -2.42 12.60 -11.01
C HIS A 132 -1.52 11.40 -10.72
N ALA A 133 -0.42 11.62 -10.02
CA ALA A 133 0.58 10.60 -9.69
C ALA A 133 -0.05 9.42 -8.94
N GLU A 134 -0.99 9.69 -8.03
CA GLU A 134 -1.75 8.69 -7.28
C GLU A 134 -2.64 7.78 -8.14
N LEU A 135 -2.91 8.17 -9.39
CA LEU A 135 -3.68 7.38 -10.35
C LEU A 135 -2.78 6.76 -11.45
N ARG A 136 -1.46 6.71 -11.23
CA ARG A 136 -0.53 6.03 -12.12
C ARG A 136 -0.26 4.60 -11.66
N LEU A 137 0.12 3.73 -12.59
CA LEU A 137 0.53 2.36 -12.24
C LEU A 137 1.85 2.33 -11.46
N ASP A 138 2.77 3.24 -11.75
CA ASP A 138 4.05 3.39 -11.02
C ASP A 138 3.90 3.91 -9.58
N PHE A 139 2.69 4.33 -9.17
CA PHE A 139 2.43 4.74 -7.79
C PHE A 139 2.65 3.60 -6.78
N ALA A 140 2.37 2.36 -7.17
CA ALA A 140 2.65 1.19 -6.33
C ALA A 140 4.15 1.06 -5.99
N TYR A 141 5.04 1.41 -6.93
CA TYR A 141 6.48 1.46 -6.67
C TYR A 141 6.83 2.51 -5.63
N HIS A 142 6.21 3.70 -5.69
CA HIS A 142 6.49 4.75 -4.71
C HIS A 142 6.05 4.37 -3.30
N VAL A 143 4.88 3.72 -3.16
CA VAL A 143 4.41 3.21 -1.87
C VAL A 143 5.35 2.13 -1.33
N ALA A 144 5.78 1.18 -2.18
CA ALA A 144 6.71 0.11 -1.82
C ALA A 144 8.10 0.64 -1.43
N ASN A 145 8.61 1.65 -2.14
CA ASN A 145 9.90 2.26 -1.85
C ASN A 145 9.90 3.05 -0.54
N GLU A 146 8.81 3.77 -0.27
CA GLU A 146 8.58 4.46 0.99
C GLU A 146 8.46 3.46 2.14
N LEU A 147 7.75 2.35 1.94
CA LEU A 147 7.66 1.26 2.93
C LEU A 147 9.04 0.71 3.28
N LEU A 148 9.88 0.43 2.26
CA LEU A 148 11.24 -0.04 2.50
C LEU A 148 12.04 0.98 3.32
N SER A 149 11.93 2.27 3.00
CA SER A 149 12.62 3.35 3.72
C SER A 149 12.18 3.44 5.18
N VAL A 150 10.89 3.26 5.45
CA VAL A 150 10.35 3.15 6.81
C VAL A 150 10.89 1.92 7.52
N CYS A 151 10.90 0.76 6.87
CA CYS A 151 11.36 -0.48 7.50
C CYS A 151 12.88 -0.52 7.75
N ASP A 152 13.69 0.12 6.92
CA ASP A 152 15.15 0.17 7.06
C ASP A 152 15.60 0.90 8.35
N ILE A 153 14.75 1.75 8.93
CA ILE A 153 15.05 2.48 10.18
C ILE A 153 14.42 1.86 11.43
N LEU A 154 13.63 0.79 11.30
CA LEU A 154 12.92 0.14 12.40
C LEU A 154 13.67 -1.09 12.92
N SER A 155 13.75 -1.24 14.23
CA SER A 155 14.25 -2.47 14.84
C SER A 155 13.30 -3.65 14.61
N LEU A 156 13.85 -4.86 14.44
CA LEU A 156 13.05 -6.09 14.31
C LEU A 156 12.12 -6.30 15.53
N ALA A 157 12.58 -5.96 16.73
CA ALA A 157 11.77 -6.03 17.94
C ALA A 157 10.52 -5.14 17.86
N SER A 158 10.64 -3.93 17.28
CA SER A 158 9.53 -2.99 17.14
C SER A 158 8.44 -3.48 16.18
N THR A 159 8.83 -4.25 15.15
CA THR A 159 7.90 -4.78 14.15
C THR A 159 7.27 -6.11 14.60
N GLU A 160 8.02 -6.97 15.29
CA GLU A 160 7.55 -8.29 15.74
C GLU A 160 6.45 -8.24 16.81
N VAL A 161 6.37 -7.14 17.57
CA VAL A 161 5.31 -6.88 18.57
C VAL A 161 3.92 -6.86 17.93
N HIS A 162 3.82 -6.44 16.67
CA HIS A 162 2.55 -6.41 15.91
C HIS A 162 2.22 -7.74 15.23
N GLY A 163 3.17 -8.68 15.26
CA GLY A 163 3.03 -10.01 14.73
C GLY A 163 2.71 -10.06 13.24
N VAL A 164 1.98 -11.11 12.85
CA VAL A 164 1.75 -11.44 11.43
C VAL A 164 0.93 -10.37 10.69
N GLY A 165 0.17 -9.53 11.39
CA GLY A 165 -0.57 -8.42 10.76
C GLY A 165 0.34 -7.32 10.22
N PHE A 166 1.57 -7.17 10.75
CA PHE A 166 2.57 -6.27 10.17
C PHE A 166 3.08 -6.82 8.83
N ILE A 167 3.47 -8.10 8.82
CA ILE A 167 4.06 -8.70 7.61
C ILE A 167 3.04 -8.92 6.50
N GLU A 168 1.76 -9.13 6.84
CA GLU A 168 0.66 -9.15 5.89
C GLU A 168 0.58 -7.84 5.10
N LYS A 169 0.72 -6.68 5.75
CA LYS A 169 0.69 -5.37 5.11
C LYS A 169 1.88 -5.14 4.18
N VAL A 170 3.06 -5.58 4.60
CA VAL A 170 4.28 -5.52 3.77
C VAL A 170 4.13 -6.41 2.54
N TYR A 171 3.63 -7.63 2.72
CA TYR A 171 3.32 -8.55 1.62
C TYR A 171 2.28 -7.94 0.66
N ASP A 172 1.22 -7.35 1.19
CA ASP A 172 0.16 -6.72 0.41
C ASP A 172 0.71 -5.63 -0.54
N ILE A 173 1.56 -4.74 -0.02
CA ILE A 173 2.21 -3.68 -0.80
C ILE A 173 3.18 -4.26 -1.83
N ALA A 174 3.96 -5.28 -1.46
CA ALA A 174 4.85 -5.97 -2.40
C ALA A 174 4.05 -6.60 -3.57
N MET A 175 2.89 -7.19 -3.28
CA MET A 175 2.03 -7.76 -4.30
C MET A 175 1.37 -6.70 -5.20
N SER A 176 1.04 -5.52 -4.67
CA SER A 176 0.57 -4.39 -5.48
C SER A 176 1.64 -3.94 -6.48
N LEU A 177 2.92 -3.93 -6.10
CA LEU A 177 4.02 -3.68 -7.03
C LEU A 177 4.12 -4.75 -8.14
N VAL A 178 4.00 -6.04 -7.78
CA VAL A 178 3.98 -7.14 -8.76
C VAL A 178 2.78 -7.00 -9.74
N LYS A 179 1.61 -6.60 -9.23
CA LYS A 179 0.43 -6.34 -10.08
C LYS A 179 0.63 -5.13 -10.99
N ALA A 180 1.23 -4.06 -10.48
CA ALA A 180 1.56 -2.86 -11.27
C ALA A 180 2.49 -3.21 -12.43
N MET A 181 3.56 -3.98 -12.18
CA MET A 181 4.46 -4.49 -13.21
C MET A 181 3.72 -5.31 -14.27
N SER A 182 2.83 -6.20 -13.84
CA SER A 182 2.09 -7.07 -14.76
C SER A 182 1.06 -6.32 -15.60
N SER A 183 0.63 -5.13 -15.15
CA SER A 183 -0.42 -4.33 -15.78
C SER A 183 0.12 -3.13 -16.57
N SER A 184 1.34 -2.70 -16.27
CA SER A 184 1.99 -1.55 -16.90
C SER A 184 2.77 -1.96 -18.13
N THR A 185 2.74 -1.11 -19.15
CA THR A 185 3.60 -1.25 -20.33
C THR A 185 4.95 -0.57 -20.16
N GLN A 186 5.12 0.22 -19.09
CA GLN A 186 6.27 1.10 -18.84
C GLN A 186 7.12 0.64 -17.66
N MET A 187 6.60 -0.25 -16.81
CA MET A 187 7.28 -0.76 -15.63
C MET A 187 7.95 -2.11 -15.91
N THR A 188 9.27 -2.15 -15.76
CA THR A 188 10.11 -3.34 -15.89
C THR A 188 10.96 -3.53 -14.64
N LEU A 189 11.66 -4.66 -14.53
CA LEU A 189 12.54 -4.94 -13.39
C LEU A 189 13.68 -3.93 -13.23
N ASP A 190 14.16 -3.36 -14.34
CA ASP A 190 15.24 -2.37 -14.36
C ASP A 190 14.72 -0.94 -14.22
N SER A 191 13.40 -0.74 -14.20
CA SER A 191 12.80 0.58 -14.03
C SER A 191 13.06 1.11 -12.62
N SER A 192 13.22 2.42 -12.52
CA SER A 192 13.29 3.17 -11.27
C SER A 192 12.54 4.49 -11.48
N PHE A 193 11.79 4.93 -10.47
CA PHE A 193 10.93 6.12 -10.61
C PHE A 193 11.27 7.15 -9.55
N THR A 194 11.44 8.41 -9.95
CA THR A 194 11.64 9.51 -9.02
C THR A 194 10.38 9.74 -8.19
N SER A 195 10.55 9.84 -6.86
CA SER A 195 9.44 10.04 -5.94
C SER A 195 8.62 11.28 -6.31
N PRO A 196 7.28 11.17 -6.42
CA PRO A 196 6.41 12.32 -6.62
C PRO A 196 6.27 13.09 -5.30
N ASP A 197 5.85 14.35 -5.39
CA ASP A 197 5.57 15.24 -4.25
C ASP A 197 4.65 14.65 -3.16
N PHE A 198 3.97 13.53 -3.45
CA PHE A 198 3.09 12.83 -2.53
C PHE A 198 3.81 12.25 -1.30
N PHE A 199 5.06 11.80 -1.46
CA PHE A 199 5.84 11.17 -0.41
C PHE A 199 6.97 12.03 0.13
N SER A 200 7.25 13.18 -0.50
CA SER A 200 8.37 14.07 -0.20
C SER A 200 8.42 14.52 1.26
N ASP A 201 9.08 13.70 2.07
CA ASP A 201 9.84 14.12 3.23
C ASP A 201 11.29 14.32 2.76
N GLU A 202 12.00 15.29 3.33
CA GLU A 202 13.41 15.63 3.06
C GLU A 202 14.41 14.47 3.33
N ALA A 203 13.93 13.25 3.57
CA ALA A 203 14.73 12.04 3.61
C ALA A 203 14.93 11.53 2.17
N SER A 204 16.17 11.61 1.71
CA SER A 204 16.66 11.06 0.45
C SER A 204 16.24 9.60 0.26
N THR A 205 15.07 9.37 -0.36
CA THR A 205 14.63 8.06 -0.82
C THR A 205 15.58 7.66 -1.93
N SER A 206 16.46 6.68 -1.64
CA SER A 206 17.33 6.10 -2.67
C SER A 206 16.44 5.44 -3.71
N CYS A 207 16.45 5.99 -4.92
CA CYS A 207 15.72 5.43 -6.04
C CYS A 207 16.43 4.14 -6.46
N VAL A 208 15.89 2.99 -6.06
CA VAL A 208 16.40 1.67 -6.43
C VAL A 208 15.61 1.11 -7.62
N THR A 209 16.13 0.08 -8.30
CA THR A 209 15.35 -0.56 -9.36
C THR A 209 14.20 -1.38 -8.76
N VAL A 210 13.15 -1.62 -9.53
CA VAL A 210 12.02 -2.48 -9.14
C VAL A 210 12.51 -3.87 -8.68
N LYS A 211 13.52 -4.43 -9.37
CA LYS A 211 14.14 -5.70 -8.96
C LYS A 211 14.72 -5.63 -7.55
N VAL A 212 15.57 -4.63 -7.28
CA VAL A 212 16.20 -4.46 -5.95
C VAL A 212 15.15 -4.22 -4.88
N LEU A 213 14.11 -3.43 -5.18
CA LEU A 213 13.01 -3.18 -4.26
C LEU A 213 12.26 -4.47 -3.88
N LEU A 214 11.90 -5.29 -4.87
CA LEU A 214 11.25 -6.58 -4.63
C LEU A 214 12.16 -7.56 -3.86
N SER A 215 13.45 -7.61 -4.18
CA SER A 215 14.43 -8.42 -3.44
C SER A 215 14.50 -8.00 -1.97
N ARG A 216 14.57 -6.71 -1.68
CA ARG A 216 14.64 -6.19 -0.32
C ARG A 216 13.35 -6.40 0.48
N LEU A 217 12.19 -6.24 -0.15
CA LEU A 217 10.91 -6.58 0.46
C LEU A 217 10.79 -8.08 0.72
N HIS A 218 11.30 -8.93 -0.20
CA HIS A 218 11.36 -10.36 -0.01
C HIS A 218 12.23 -10.74 1.19
N GLU A 219 13.44 -10.19 1.30
CA GLU A 219 14.32 -10.39 2.46
C GLU A 219 13.67 -9.98 3.78
N LEU A 220 13.00 -8.83 3.80
CA LEU A 220 12.25 -8.37 4.98
C LEU A 220 11.18 -9.40 5.39
N ILE A 221 10.42 -9.91 4.42
CA ILE A 221 9.41 -10.94 4.63
C ILE A 221 10.03 -12.27 5.07
N GLN A 222 11.21 -12.66 4.57
CA GLN A 222 11.88 -13.90 5.01
C GLN A 222 12.46 -13.79 6.42
N ASN A 223 13.00 -12.63 6.78
CA ASN A 223 13.70 -12.45 8.05
C ASN A 223 12.74 -12.27 9.23
N PHE A 224 11.52 -11.78 8.98
CA PHE A 224 10.52 -11.59 10.02
C PHE A 224 10.18 -12.92 10.71
N ARG A 225 10.43 -13.03 12.02
CA ARG A 225 10.26 -14.26 12.80
C ARG A 225 10.96 -15.50 12.17
N GLY A 226 12.06 -15.28 11.46
CA GLY A 226 12.79 -16.34 10.76
C GLY A 226 12.01 -17.02 9.64
N GLY A 227 10.96 -16.38 9.11
CA GLY A 227 10.17 -16.88 7.98
C GLY A 227 9.07 -17.86 8.37
N ASP A 228 8.79 -18.04 9.67
CA ASP A 228 7.72 -18.91 10.17
C ASP A 228 6.32 -18.25 10.02
N HIS A 229 5.92 -17.98 8.77
CA HIS A 229 4.60 -17.50 8.41
C HIS A 229 4.29 -17.74 6.91
N GLU A 230 3.00 -17.80 6.57
CA GLU A 230 2.56 -18.14 5.20
C GLU A 230 3.00 -17.15 4.11
N TYR A 231 3.27 -15.89 4.46
CA TYR A 231 3.65 -14.88 3.46
C TYR A 231 5.05 -15.11 2.86
N ALA A 232 5.93 -15.83 3.56
CA ALA A 232 7.29 -16.13 3.10
C ALA A 232 7.26 -17.02 1.85
N SER A 233 6.42 -18.06 1.86
CA SER A 233 6.26 -18.94 0.69
C SER A 233 5.46 -18.28 -0.42
N LYS A 234 4.40 -17.51 -0.08
CA LYS A 234 3.57 -16.81 -1.06
C LYS A 234 4.37 -15.82 -1.90
N ILE A 235 5.22 -14.99 -1.28
CA ILE A 235 6.01 -14.02 -2.04
C ILE A 235 7.07 -14.70 -2.90
N ALA A 236 7.71 -15.77 -2.41
CA ALA A 236 8.67 -16.52 -3.20
C ALA A 236 8.03 -17.09 -4.49
N ILE A 237 6.82 -17.65 -4.37
CA ILE A 237 6.04 -18.15 -5.52
C ILE A 237 5.71 -17.01 -6.49
N ALA A 238 5.22 -15.88 -5.96
CA ALA A 238 4.86 -14.73 -6.78
C ALA A 238 6.05 -14.19 -7.59
N LEU A 239 7.21 -14.03 -6.93
CA LEU A 239 8.42 -13.53 -7.55
C LEU A 239 8.99 -14.51 -8.60
N SER A 240 8.96 -15.83 -8.33
CA SER A 240 9.37 -16.84 -9.31
C SER A 240 8.50 -16.88 -10.58
N SER A 241 7.30 -16.29 -10.51
CA SER A 241 6.38 -16.20 -11.65
C SER A 241 6.67 -14.99 -12.54
N ILE A 242 7.55 -14.06 -12.11
CA ILE A 242 7.90 -12.86 -12.88
C ILE A 242 9.00 -13.23 -13.89
N PRO A 243 8.77 -13.05 -15.20
CA PRO A 243 9.79 -13.31 -16.21
C PRO A 243 11.05 -12.47 -15.98
N GLY A 244 12.22 -13.11 -15.95
CA GLY A 244 13.52 -12.44 -15.73
C GLY A 244 13.84 -12.10 -14.28
N TYR A 245 12.98 -12.49 -13.32
CA TYR A 245 13.28 -12.37 -11.91
C TYR A 245 14.09 -13.57 -11.43
N ASP A 246 15.41 -13.43 -11.44
CA ASP A 246 16.33 -14.39 -10.82
C ASP A 246 16.62 -13.98 -9.37
N THR A 247 16.38 -14.89 -8.42
CA THR A 247 16.65 -14.74 -6.97
C THR A 247 18.15 -14.70 -6.63
N SER A 248 19.04 -14.75 -7.61
CA SER A 248 20.49 -14.65 -7.39
C SER A 248 20.94 -13.20 -7.35
N ALA A 249 20.93 -12.61 -6.15
CA ALA A 249 21.81 -11.53 -5.72
C ALA A 249 22.25 -11.82 -4.29
#